data_AF-A7SG83-F1
#
_entry.id   AF-A7SG83-F1
#
_cell.length_a   1.000
_cell.length_b   1.000
_cell.length_c   1.000
_cell.angle_alpha   90.00
_cell.angle_beta   90.00
_cell.angle_gamma   90.00
#
_symmetry.space_group_name_H-M   'P 1'
#
loop_
_entity.id
_entity.type
_entity.pdbx_description
1 polymer ?
#
loop_
_entity_poly.entity_id
_entity_poly.type
_entity_poly.pdbx_seq_one_letter_code
_entity_poly.pdbx_strand_id
1 'polypeptide(L)'
;MAVLAASTIVLLIRVFLLTGYLLIGAFIFQLLERKNFATELRETVEIRRNILAKYNISRHDASRWARTFLSNPLMENISLEWNFGNSFVFAMVTVTTIGYGNIVPKTFGGRLFCIFYALLGIPGTCLTLKAIGDKISEKLCALIKFLEMRVLKRPRPQHLELKTAVTSIVMAVCVVLPLLASVVYYRKSEWTYFNCLYFTFITLSTIGYGDFL
;
A
#
# COMPACT_ATOMS: atom_id res chain seq x y z
N MET A 1 -3.91 -14.63 39.60
CA MET A 1 -3.11 -13.38 39.57
C MET A 1 -1.81 -13.48 38.79
N ALA A 2 -0.98 -14.53 38.96
CA ALA A 2 0.29 -14.68 38.22
C ALA A 2 0.17 -14.75 36.67
N VAL A 3 -0.86 -15.43 36.14
CA VAL A 3 -1.11 -15.52 34.69
C VAL A 3 -1.50 -14.16 34.08
N LEU A 4 -2.27 -13.36 34.82
CA LEU A 4 -2.64 -12.00 34.40
C LEU A 4 -1.39 -11.11 34.32
N ALA A 5 -0.52 -11.17 35.33
CA ALA A 5 0.73 -10.42 35.35
C ALA A 5 1.67 -10.80 34.18
N ALA A 6 1.77 -12.10 33.85
CA ALA A 6 2.56 -12.55 32.70
C ALA A 6 2.02 -12.01 31.37
N SER A 7 0.69 -12.00 31.18
CA SER A 7 0.06 -11.43 29.97
C SER A 7 0.30 -9.92 29.83
N THR A 8 0.24 -9.18 30.95
CA THR A 8 0.53 -7.74 30.98
C THR A 8 2.00 -7.46 30.64
N ILE A 9 2.94 -8.25 31.17
CA ILE A 9 4.36 -8.10 30.86
C ILE A 9 4.62 -8.33 29.36
N VAL A 10 4.03 -9.36 28.76
CA VAL A 10 4.16 -9.62 27.32
C VAL A 10 3.60 -8.46 26.48
N LEU A 11 2.46 -7.88 26.89
CA LEU A 11 1.91 -6.71 26.23
C LEU A 11 2.86 -5.51 26.32
N LEU A 12 3.41 -5.23 27.51
CA LEU A 12 4.37 -4.14 27.72
C LEU A 12 5.63 -4.31 26.86
N ILE A 13 6.17 -5.53 26.76
CA ILE A 13 7.30 -5.84 25.90
C ILE A 13 6.95 -5.56 24.42
N ARG A 14 5.77 -5.99 23.95
CA ARG A 14 5.34 -5.75 22.57
C ARG A 14 5.17 -4.25 22.28
N VAL A 15 4.58 -3.49 23.20
CA VAL A 15 4.42 -2.04 23.06
C VAL A 15 5.79 -1.36 23.02
N PHE A 16 6.70 -1.76 23.91
CA PHE A 16 8.07 -1.23 23.93
C PHE A 16 8.82 -1.51 22.61
N LEU A 17 8.78 -2.76 22.13
CA LEU A 17 9.40 -3.14 20.86
C LEU A 17 8.79 -2.40 19.67
N LEU A 18 7.46 -2.25 19.61
CA LEU A 18 6.78 -1.49 18.55
C LEU A 18 7.18 -0.02 18.59
N THR A 19 7.24 0.58 19.79
CA THR A 19 7.66 1.97 19.96
C THR A 19 9.11 2.14 19.50
N GLY A 20 10.01 1.24 19.89
CA GLY A 20 11.40 1.22 19.42
C GLY A 20 11.49 1.11 17.90
N TYR A 21 10.72 0.21 17.28
CA TYR A 21 10.67 0.06 15.82
C TYR A 21 10.21 1.36 15.12
N LEU A 22 9.17 2.02 15.64
CA LEU A 22 8.68 3.28 15.09
C LEU A 22 9.70 4.42 15.25
N LEU A 23 10.40 4.50 16.39
CA LEU A 23 11.43 5.52 16.63
C LEU A 23 12.64 5.33 15.70
N ILE A 24 13.10 4.10 15.51
CA ILE A 24 14.17 3.77 14.55
C ILE A 24 13.73 4.14 13.13
N GLY A 25 12.52 3.74 12.74
CA GLY A 25 11.94 4.10 11.43
C GLY A 25 11.88 5.60 11.22
N ALA A 26 11.34 6.35 12.20
CA ALA A 26 11.25 7.81 12.15
C ALA A 26 12.62 8.46 12.00
N PHE A 27 13.62 7.99 12.74
CA PHE A 27 15.00 8.49 12.63
C PHE A 27 15.59 8.21 11.25
N ILE A 28 15.45 6.99 10.72
CA ILE A 28 15.98 6.64 9.40
C ILE A 28 15.29 7.46 8.30
N PHE A 29 13.96 7.57 8.30
CA PHE A 29 13.25 8.42 7.33
C PHE A 29 13.67 9.87 7.43
N GLN A 30 13.83 10.41 8.64
CA GLN A 30 14.35 11.77 8.81
C GLN A 30 15.76 11.93 8.23
N LEU A 31 16.64 10.94 8.43
CA LEU A 31 18.01 11.00 7.88
C LEU A 31 18.02 10.98 6.35
N LEU A 32 17.20 10.11 5.74
CA LEU A 32 17.17 9.92 4.30
C LEU A 32 16.43 11.06 3.57
N GLU A 33 15.27 11.47 4.08
CA GLU A 33 14.36 12.36 3.35
C GLU A 33 14.56 13.85 3.65
N ARG A 34 15.07 14.21 4.85
CA ARG A 34 15.08 15.62 5.29
C ARG A 34 15.83 16.54 4.33
N LYS A 35 16.96 16.10 3.79
CA LYS A 35 17.76 16.92 2.87
C LYS A 35 17.05 17.08 1.53
N ASN A 36 16.53 15.99 0.96
CA ASN A 36 15.85 16.00 -0.32
C ASN A 36 14.58 16.87 -0.27
N PHE A 37 13.75 16.66 0.76
CA PHE A 37 12.55 17.45 1.01
C PHE A 37 12.84 18.94 1.15
N ALA A 38 13.92 19.30 1.87
CA ALA A 38 14.30 20.71 2.02
C ALA A 38 14.71 21.37 0.69
N THR A 39 15.34 20.62 -0.20
CA THR A 39 15.70 21.08 -1.56
C THR A 39 14.45 21.23 -2.42
N GLU A 40 13.62 20.19 -2.50
CA GLU A 40 12.38 20.18 -3.31
C GLU A 40 11.40 21.29 -2.86
N LEU A 41 11.29 21.51 -1.55
CA LEU A 41 10.48 22.60 -1.00
C LEU A 41 11.01 23.97 -1.44
N ARG A 42 12.33 24.17 -1.44
CA ARG A 42 12.94 25.44 -1.90
C ARG A 42 12.67 25.67 -3.37
N GLU A 43 12.90 24.66 -4.21
CA GLU A 43 12.62 24.71 -5.64
C GLU A 43 11.15 25.01 -5.92
N THR A 44 10.24 24.32 -5.24
CA THR A 44 8.79 24.55 -5.38
C THR A 44 8.39 25.97 -4.97
N VAL A 45 8.96 26.49 -3.88
CA VAL A 45 8.71 27.86 -3.41
C VAL A 45 9.27 28.89 -4.38
N GLU A 46 10.44 28.63 -4.96
CA GLU A 46 11.10 29.50 -5.93
C GLU A 46 10.34 29.54 -7.26
N ILE A 47 9.98 28.39 -7.81
CA ILE A 47 9.11 28.27 -8.99
C ILE A 47 7.81 29.03 -8.77
N ARG A 48 7.16 28.81 -7.61
CA ARG A 48 5.94 29.53 -7.26
C ARG A 48 6.16 31.04 -7.22
N ARG A 49 7.24 31.51 -6.59
CA ARG A 49 7.55 32.94 -6.52
C ARG A 49 7.79 33.53 -7.91
N ASN A 50 8.51 32.83 -8.77
CA ASN A 50 8.82 33.25 -10.13
C ASN A 50 7.55 33.37 -10.98
N ILE A 51 6.63 32.42 -10.89
CA ILE A 51 5.34 32.48 -11.59
C ILE A 51 4.51 33.67 -11.08
N LEU A 52 4.39 33.84 -9.77
CA LEU A 52 3.60 34.93 -9.19
C LEU A 52 4.14 36.31 -9.59
N ALA A 53 5.46 36.48 -9.61
CA ALA A 53 6.09 37.73 -10.03
C ALA A 53 5.95 37.97 -11.55
N LYS A 54 6.23 36.94 -12.36
CA LYS A 54 6.18 37.03 -13.83
C LYS A 54 4.80 37.45 -14.36
N TYR A 55 3.73 36.99 -13.70
CA TYR A 55 2.34 37.26 -14.11
C TYR A 55 1.61 38.24 -13.18
N ASN A 56 2.31 38.87 -12.24
CA ASN A 56 1.73 39.82 -11.27
C ASN A 56 0.48 39.29 -10.54
N ILE A 57 0.51 38.01 -10.12
CA ILE A 57 -0.61 37.34 -9.48
C ILE A 57 -0.64 37.72 -7.99
N SER A 58 -1.80 38.21 -7.53
CA SER A 58 -1.98 38.56 -6.11
C SER A 58 -1.90 37.32 -5.21
N ARG A 59 -1.52 37.48 -3.93
CA ARG A 59 -1.53 36.35 -2.97
C ARG A 59 -2.92 35.75 -2.79
N HIS A 60 -3.96 36.57 -2.92
CA HIS A 60 -5.35 36.12 -2.86
C HIS A 60 -5.70 35.21 -4.04
N ASP A 61 -5.29 35.59 -5.25
CA ASP A 61 -5.55 34.77 -6.44
C ASP A 61 -4.67 33.52 -6.47
N ALA A 62 -3.42 33.63 -6.02
CA ALA A 62 -2.52 32.50 -5.82
C ALA A 62 -3.12 31.45 -4.86
N SER A 63 -3.74 31.89 -3.76
CA SER A 63 -4.39 30.98 -2.79
C SER A 63 -5.73 30.45 -3.31
N ARG A 64 -6.46 31.21 -4.14
CA ARG A 64 -7.61 30.71 -4.88
C ARG A 64 -7.18 29.61 -5.87
N TRP A 65 -6.14 29.86 -6.67
CA TRP A 65 -5.58 28.91 -7.63
C TRP A 65 -5.03 27.66 -6.95
N ALA A 66 -4.29 27.80 -5.86
CA ALA A 66 -3.78 26.67 -5.10
C ALA A 66 -4.92 25.74 -4.62
N ARG A 67 -6.04 26.31 -4.15
CA ARG A 67 -7.22 25.51 -3.77
C ARG A 67 -7.84 24.80 -4.98
N THR A 68 -7.92 25.47 -6.13
CA THR A 68 -8.41 24.84 -7.36
C THR A 68 -7.51 23.68 -7.78
N PHE A 69 -6.19 23.87 -7.85
CA PHE A 69 -5.25 22.83 -8.30
C PHE A 69 -5.08 21.66 -7.32
N LEU A 70 -5.17 21.91 -6.02
CA LEU A 70 -5.23 20.83 -5.01
C LEU A 70 -6.49 19.97 -5.16
N SER A 71 -7.58 20.56 -5.65
CA SER A 71 -8.86 19.87 -5.84
C SER A 71 -9.05 19.25 -7.23
N ASN A 72 -8.31 19.76 -8.22
CA ASN A 72 -8.32 19.37 -9.62
C ASN A 72 -6.98 19.78 -10.27
N PRO A 73 -5.97 18.89 -10.28
CA PRO A 73 -4.68 19.18 -10.89
C PRO A 73 -4.87 19.62 -12.35
N LEU A 74 -3.96 20.44 -12.89
CA LEU A 74 -3.96 20.84 -14.32
C LEU A 74 -3.83 19.68 -15.31
N MET A 75 -3.75 18.44 -14.82
CA MET A 75 -3.80 17.27 -15.67
C MET A 75 -5.14 17.23 -16.39
N GLU A 76 -5.08 17.41 -17.70
CA GLU A 76 -6.11 17.06 -18.69
C GLU A 76 -6.28 15.52 -18.73
N ASN A 77 -6.52 14.92 -17.56
CA ASN A 77 -6.68 13.49 -17.41
C ASN A 77 -8.17 13.18 -17.38
N ILE A 78 -8.71 12.96 -18.58
CA ILE A 78 -9.97 12.24 -18.84
C ILE A 78 -10.02 10.91 -18.02
N SER A 79 -8.87 10.40 -17.57
CA SER A 79 -8.72 9.19 -16.76
C SER A 79 -9.16 9.29 -15.29
N LEU A 80 -9.46 10.47 -14.72
CA LEU A 80 -9.92 10.62 -13.32
C LEU A 80 -11.43 10.86 -13.18
N GLU A 81 -12.20 10.63 -14.25
CA GLU A 81 -13.66 10.73 -14.22
C GLU A 81 -14.33 9.54 -13.52
N TRP A 82 -15.50 9.77 -12.89
CA TRP A 82 -16.37 8.72 -12.35
C TRP A 82 -17.07 7.92 -13.47
N ASN A 83 -16.30 7.24 -14.32
CA ASN A 83 -16.80 6.20 -15.20
C ASN A 83 -16.91 4.86 -14.44
N PHE A 84 -17.54 3.85 -15.04
CA PHE A 84 -17.73 2.55 -14.38
C PHE A 84 -16.40 1.86 -14.02
N GLY A 85 -15.40 1.91 -14.91
CA GLY A 85 -14.09 1.28 -14.67
C GLY A 85 -13.38 1.87 -13.46
N ASN A 86 -13.31 3.20 -13.38
CA ASN A 86 -12.74 3.92 -12.25
C ASN A 86 -13.57 3.75 -10.97
N SER A 87 -14.90 3.68 -11.09
CA SER A 87 -15.79 3.38 -9.97
C SER A 87 -15.54 1.97 -9.40
N PHE A 88 -15.28 0.99 -10.27
CA PHE A 88 -14.95 -0.37 -9.88
C PHE A 88 -13.57 -0.43 -9.19
N VAL A 89 -12.56 0.28 -9.73
CA VAL A 89 -11.26 0.41 -9.07
C VAL A 89 -11.40 1.07 -7.70
N PHE A 90 -12.15 2.17 -7.59
CA PHE A 90 -12.47 2.83 -6.32
C PHE A 90 -13.12 1.85 -5.33
N ALA A 91 -14.11 1.08 -5.78
CA ALA A 91 -14.81 0.10 -4.97
C ALA A 91 -13.87 -1.01 -4.47
N MET A 92 -12.96 -1.49 -5.32
CA MET A 92 -11.92 -2.46 -4.96
C MET A 92 -10.96 -1.90 -3.92
N VAL A 93 -10.31 -0.76 -4.19
CA VAL A 93 -9.30 -0.17 -3.28
C VAL A 93 -9.89 0.24 -1.94
N THR A 94 -11.20 0.49 -1.88
CA THR A 94 -11.93 0.78 -0.63
C THR A 94 -12.07 -0.48 0.23
N VAL A 95 -12.56 -1.60 -0.34
CA VAL A 95 -12.78 -2.83 0.45
C VAL A 95 -11.49 -3.60 0.74
N THR A 96 -10.46 -3.43 -0.09
CA THR A 96 -9.11 -3.95 0.16
C THR A 96 -8.27 -3.02 1.03
N THR A 97 -8.83 -1.90 1.50
CA THR A 97 -8.17 -0.90 2.35
C THR A 97 -6.86 -0.32 1.77
N ILE A 98 -6.68 -0.34 0.45
CA ILE A 98 -5.53 0.28 -0.23
C ILE A 98 -5.69 1.80 -0.24
N GLY A 99 -6.83 2.30 -0.72
CA GLY A 99 -7.21 3.71 -0.61
C GLY A 99 -6.22 4.76 -1.16
N TYR A 100 -5.82 4.69 -2.44
CA TYR A 100 -4.88 5.66 -3.04
C TYR A 100 -5.25 7.15 -2.93
N GLY A 101 -6.53 7.48 -2.75
CA GLY A 101 -6.98 8.87 -2.55
C GLY A 101 -7.05 9.74 -3.81
N ASN A 102 -6.76 9.19 -4.99
CA ASN A 102 -6.85 9.89 -6.27
C ASN A 102 -8.30 10.18 -6.72
N ILE A 103 -9.22 9.28 -6.42
CA ILE A 103 -10.67 9.44 -6.64
C ILE A 103 -11.37 9.24 -5.29
N VAL A 104 -12.14 10.23 -4.85
CA VAL A 104 -12.83 10.22 -3.54
C VAL A 104 -14.25 10.80 -3.63
N PRO A 105 -15.21 10.30 -2.83
CA PRO A 105 -16.57 10.83 -2.83
C PRO A 105 -16.60 12.25 -2.23
N LYS A 106 -17.04 13.21 -3.06
CA LYS A 106 -17.19 14.62 -2.66
C LYS A 106 -18.60 14.95 -2.15
N THR A 107 -19.63 14.21 -2.58
CA THR A 107 -21.02 14.43 -2.19
C THR A 107 -21.34 13.82 -0.82
N PHE A 108 -22.33 14.38 -0.12
CA PHE A 108 -22.81 13.79 1.14
C PHE A 108 -23.30 12.35 0.95
N GLY A 109 -24.13 12.10 -0.07
CA GLY A 109 -24.64 10.76 -0.38
C GLY A 109 -23.54 9.76 -0.71
N GLY A 110 -22.53 10.15 -1.50
CA GLY A 110 -21.40 9.28 -1.83
C GLY A 110 -20.54 8.92 -0.61
N ARG A 111 -20.32 9.88 0.31
CA ARG A 111 -19.60 9.62 1.57
C ARG A 111 -20.40 8.71 2.49
N LEU A 112 -21.70 8.95 2.63
CA LEU A 112 -22.58 8.12 3.45
C LEU A 112 -22.63 6.68 2.93
N PHE A 113 -22.79 6.50 1.62
CA PHE A 113 -22.74 5.18 0.99
C PHE A 113 -21.39 4.49 1.21
N CYS A 114 -20.28 5.21 1.02
CA CYS A 114 -18.93 4.70 1.23
C CYS A 114 -18.74 4.13 2.66
N ILE A 115 -19.28 4.79 3.69
CA ILE A 115 -19.22 4.29 5.07
C ILE A 115 -19.86 2.92 5.20
N PHE A 116 -21.11 2.75 4.74
CA PHE A 116 -21.81 1.46 4.83
C PHE A 116 -21.18 0.39 3.93
N TYR A 117 -20.75 0.79 2.74
CA TYR A 117 -20.05 -0.09 1.80
C TYR A 117 -18.75 -0.64 2.40
N ALA A 118 -17.92 0.21 3.00
CA ALA A 118 -16.67 -0.20 3.65
C ALA A 118 -16.93 -1.06 4.90
N LEU A 119 -17.94 -0.72 5.71
CA LEU A 119 -18.29 -1.45 6.93
C LEU A 119 -18.60 -2.94 6.66
N LEU A 120 -19.30 -3.24 5.57
CA LEU A 120 -19.63 -4.61 5.17
C LEU A 120 -18.55 -5.23 4.27
N GLY A 121 -17.98 -4.43 3.37
CA GLY A 121 -17.01 -4.87 2.38
C GLY A 121 -15.69 -5.32 2.98
N ILE A 122 -15.10 -4.55 3.90
CA ILE A 122 -13.78 -4.85 4.48
C ILE A 122 -13.78 -6.21 5.22
N PRO A 123 -14.72 -6.51 6.15
CA PRO A 123 -14.78 -7.83 6.78
C PRO A 123 -14.99 -8.96 5.77
N GLY A 124 -15.86 -8.76 4.77
CA GLY A 124 -16.11 -9.73 3.71
C GLY A 124 -14.86 -10.03 2.88
N THR A 125 -14.10 -9.00 2.54
CA THR A 125 -12.81 -9.11 1.86
C THR A 125 -11.78 -9.83 2.73
N CYS A 126 -11.65 -9.50 4.01
CA CYS A 126 -10.73 -10.19 4.93
C CYS A 126 -11.05 -11.70 5.05
N LEU A 127 -12.33 -12.06 5.20
CA LEU A 127 -12.75 -13.47 5.26
C LEU A 127 -12.44 -14.21 3.95
N THR A 128 -12.68 -13.56 2.82
CA THR A 128 -12.38 -14.12 1.49
C THR A 128 -10.87 -14.32 1.31
N LEU A 129 -10.06 -13.32 1.66
CA LEU A 129 -8.60 -13.40 1.59
C LEU A 129 -8.05 -14.51 2.51
N LYS A 130 -8.61 -14.66 3.71
CA LYS A 130 -8.28 -15.79 4.60
C LYS A 130 -8.60 -17.13 3.95
N ALA A 131 -9.80 -17.30 3.39
CA ALA A 131 -10.20 -18.56 2.76
C ALA A 131 -9.31 -18.91 1.55
N ILE A 132 -8.94 -17.91 0.73
CA ILE A 132 -8.00 -18.07 -0.37
C ILE A 132 -6.61 -18.46 0.16
N GLY A 133 -6.12 -17.77 1.20
CA GLY A 133 -4.84 -18.05 1.84
C GLY A 133 -4.75 -19.47 2.41
N ASP A 134 -5.79 -19.92 3.10
CA ASP A 134 -5.90 -21.28 3.64
C ASP A 134 -5.81 -22.32 2.51
N LYS A 135 -6.52 -22.10 1.39
CA LYS A 135 -6.49 -23.01 0.23
C LYS A 135 -5.14 -23.03 -0.49
N ILE A 136 -4.47 -21.88 -0.60
CA ILE A 136 -3.11 -21.80 -1.15
C ILE A 136 -2.15 -22.57 -0.22
N SER A 137 -2.22 -22.33 1.08
CA SER A 137 -1.38 -22.99 2.09
C SER A 137 -1.56 -24.52 2.08
N GLU A 138 -2.79 -25.02 2.02
CA GLU A 138 -3.11 -26.46 1.90
C GLU A 138 -2.43 -27.09 0.67
N LYS A 139 -2.55 -26.44 -0.51
CA LYS A 139 -1.94 -26.94 -1.75
C LYS A 139 -0.42 -26.93 -1.70
N LEU A 140 0.18 -25.86 -1.15
CA LEU A 140 1.63 -25.77 -0.98
C LEU A 140 2.15 -26.79 0.02
N CYS A 141 1.47 -26.97 1.13
CA CYS A 141 1.75 -27.99 2.13
C CYS A 141 1.74 -29.40 1.50
N ALA A 142 0.73 -29.70 0.69
CA ALA A 142 0.64 -30.96 -0.04
C ALA A 142 1.81 -31.14 -1.04
N LEU A 143 2.18 -30.08 -1.77
CA LEU A 143 3.31 -30.09 -2.70
C LEU A 143 4.64 -30.30 -1.97
N ILE A 144 4.90 -29.57 -0.89
CA ILE A 144 6.12 -29.72 -0.07
C ILE A 144 6.19 -31.14 0.47
N LYS A 145 5.09 -31.66 1.02
CA LYS A 145 5.03 -33.04 1.52
C LYS A 145 5.33 -34.05 0.41
N PHE A 146 4.76 -33.86 -0.77
CA PHE A 146 5.03 -34.70 -1.94
C PHE A 146 6.52 -34.67 -2.32
N LEU A 147 7.12 -33.49 -2.42
CA LEU A 147 8.55 -33.32 -2.75
C LEU A 147 9.45 -33.94 -1.68
N GLU A 148 9.15 -33.76 -0.39
CA GLU A 148 9.96 -34.35 0.69
C GLU A 148 9.91 -35.88 0.69
N MET A 149 8.73 -36.46 0.45
CA MET A 149 8.57 -37.91 0.44
C MET A 149 9.14 -38.55 -0.83
N ARG A 150 8.91 -37.94 -2.00
CA ARG A 150 9.31 -38.53 -3.30
C ARG A 150 10.75 -38.20 -3.69
N VAL A 151 11.15 -36.94 -3.56
CA VAL A 151 12.47 -36.47 -4.03
C VAL A 151 13.50 -36.62 -2.92
N LEU A 152 13.21 -36.11 -1.72
CA LEU A 152 14.16 -36.16 -0.59
C LEU A 152 14.10 -37.48 0.19
N LYS A 153 13.21 -38.41 -0.20
CA LYS A 153 13.00 -39.73 0.42
C LYS A 153 12.84 -39.67 1.94
N ARG A 154 12.22 -38.60 2.47
CA ARG A 154 11.94 -38.45 3.89
C ARG A 154 10.60 -39.10 4.24
N PRO A 155 10.58 -40.23 4.98
CA PRO A 155 9.34 -40.96 5.26
C PRO A 155 8.42 -40.24 6.27
N ARG A 156 8.97 -39.34 7.11
CA ARG A 156 8.21 -38.53 8.06
C ARG A 156 8.61 -37.04 7.97
N PRO A 157 7.97 -36.27 7.09
CA PRO A 157 8.14 -34.82 7.01
C PRO A 157 7.81 -34.14 8.35
N GLN A 158 8.75 -33.39 8.90
CA GLN A 158 8.56 -32.58 10.13
C GLN A 158 8.47 -31.09 9.80
N HIS A 159 7.86 -30.31 10.70
CA HIS A 159 7.72 -28.84 10.63
C HIS A 159 7.08 -28.32 9.32
N LEU A 160 6.07 -29.03 8.82
CA LEU A 160 5.46 -28.74 7.52
C LEU A 160 4.75 -27.37 7.50
N GLU A 161 4.15 -26.94 8.60
CA GLU A 161 3.50 -25.63 8.71
C GLU A 161 4.51 -24.49 8.58
N LEU A 162 5.62 -24.55 9.31
CA LEU A 162 6.69 -23.55 9.23
C LEU A 162 7.30 -23.50 7.82
N LYS A 163 7.57 -24.67 7.22
CA LYS A 163 8.09 -24.74 5.85
C LYS A 163 7.11 -24.11 4.86
N THR A 164 5.83 -24.43 4.98
CA THR A 164 4.79 -23.85 4.11
C THR A 164 4.70 -22.34 4.27
N ALA A 165 4.75 -21.82 5.50
CA ALA A 165 4.76 -20.39 5.76
C ALA A 165 5.99 -19.70 5.14
N VAL A 166 7.20 -20.24 5.38
CA VAL A 166 8.44 -19.70 4.82
C VAL A 166 8.44 -19.76 3.30
N THR A 167 8.06 -20.88 2.69
CA THR A 167 7.95 -21.02 1.24
C THR A 167 6.92 -20.04 0.66
N SER A 168 5.80 -19.82 1.34
CA SER A 168 4.78 -18.84 0.91
C SER A 168 5.35 -17.42 0.88
N ILE A 169 6.09 -17.01 1.92
CA ILE A 169 6.74 -15.70 1.99
C ILE A 169 7.81 -15.57 0.89
N VAL A 170 8.65 -16.59 0.71
CA VAL A 170 9.68 -16.59 -0.34
C VAL A 170 9.06 -16.50 -1.73
N MET A 171 7.97 -17.23 -2.01
CA MET A 171 7.27 -17.12 -3.30
C MET A 171 6.64 -15.74 -3.47
N ALA A 172 6.06 -15.14 -2.42
CA ALA A 172 5.50 -13.81 -2.50
C ALA A 172 6.58 -12.77 -2.88
N VAL A 173 7.73 -12.82 -2.22
CA VAL A 173 8.83 -11.84 -2.39
C VAL A 173 9.64 -12.07 -3.67
N CYS A 174 9.99 -13.33 -3.98
CA CYS A 174 10.90 -13.65 -5.08
C CYS A 174 10.19 -13.93 -6.40
N VAL A 175 8.88 -14.22 -6.39
CA VAL A 175 8.13 -14.59 -7.61
C VAL A 175 6.95 -13.66 -7.85
N VAL A 176 6.01 -13.55 -6.90
CA VAL A 176 4.75 -12.81 -7.12
C VAL A 176 5.01 -11.31 -7.29
N LEU A 177 5.77 -10.70 -6.38
CA LEU A 177 6.08 -9.27 -6.44
C LEU A 177 6.85 -8.89 -7.73
N PRO A 178 7.96 -9.56 -8.10
CA PRO A 178 8.68 -9.23 -9.33
C PRO A 178 7.88 -9.47 -10.60
N LEU A 179 7.06 -10.53 -10.65
CA LEU A 179 6.21 -10.85 -11.81
C LEU A 179 5.17 -9.76 -12.04
N LEU A 180 4.47 -9.35 -10.99
CA LEU A 180 3.48 -8.28 -11.07
C LEU A 180 4.15 -6.94 -11.41
N ALA A 181 5.31 -6.65 -10.85
CA ALA A 181 6.10 -5.47 -11.20
C ALA A 181 6.48 -5.45 -12.69
N SER A 182 6.84 -6.61 -13.28
CA SER A 182 7.11 -6.73 -14.72
C SER A 182 5.87 -6.45 -15.58
N VAL A 183 4.69 -6.88 -15.15
CA VAL A 183 3.42 -6.57 -15.84
C VAL A 183 3.12 -5.07 -15.80
N VAL A 184 3.36 -4.41 -14.67
CA VAL A 184 3.22 -2.95 -14.53
C VAL A 184 4.22 -2.23 -15.43
N TYR A 185 5.48 -2.65 -15.39
CA TYR A 185 6.56 -2.08 -16.22
C TYR A 185 6.25 -2.16 -17.71
N TYR A 186 5.69 -3.29 -18.18
CA TYR A 186 5.26 -3.45 -19.56
C TYR A 186 4.17 -2.45 -19.97
N ARG A 187 3.27 -2.07 -19.04
CA ARG A 187 2.19 -1.11 -19.33
C ARG A 187 2.57 0.36 -19.10
N LYS A 188 3.61 0.62 -18.31
CA LYS A 188 4.04 1.96 -17.89
C LYS A 188 5.49 2.16 -18.29
N SER A 189 5.72 2.43 -19.58
CA SER A 189 7.07 2.56 -20.15
C SER A 189 7.90 3.71 -19.57
N GLU A 190 7.26 4.68 -18.92
CA GLU A 190 7.95 5.83 -18.29
C GLU A 190 8.49 5.53 -16.89
N TRP A 191 8.08 4.42 -16.26
CA TRP A 191 8.50 4.08 -14.91
C TRP A 191 9.72 3.18 -14.93
N THR A 192 10.64 3.38 -13.97
CA THR A 192 11.71 2.41 -13.76
C THR A 192 11.15 1.10 -13.20
N TYR A 193 11.85 -0.02 -13.41
CA TYR A 193 11.45 -1.30 -12.82
C TYR A 193 11.35 -1.23 -11.29
N PHE A 194 12.27 -0.50 -10.65
CA PHE A 194 12.23 -0.28 -9.21
C PHE A 194 10.94 0.42 -8.77
N ASN A 195 10.52 1.48 -9.46
CA ASN A 195 9.26 2.18 -9.15
C ASN A 195 8.05 1.26 -9.35
N CYS A 196 8.07 0.37 -10.35
CA CYS A 196 7.03 -0.62 -10.55
C CYS A 196 6.98 -1.65 -9.41
N LEU A 197 8.14 -2.09 -8.93
CA LEU A 197 8.25 -3.01 -7.79
C LEU A 197 7.79 -2.34 -6.49
N TYR A 198 8.21 -1.10 -6.25
CA TYR A 198 7.78 -0.27 -5.13
C TYR A 198 6.25 -0.08 -5.16
N PHE A 199 5.69 0.37 -6.29
CA PHE A 199 4.25 0.51 -6.47
C PHE A 199 3.50 -0.80 -6.17
N THR A 200 3.98 -1.91 -6.73
CA THR A 200 3.36 -3.23 -6.51
C THR A 200 3.40 -3.63 -5.04
N PHE A 201 4.53 -3.40 -4.34
CA PHE A 201 4.66 -3.69 -2.92
C PHE A 201 3.72 -2.81 -2.07
N ILE A 202 3.73 -1.49 -2.27
CA ILE A 202 2.86 -0.53 -1.56
C ILE A 202 1.38 -0.84 -1.79
N THR A 203 1.02 -1.31 -2.98
CA THR A 203 -0.34 -1.72 -3.34
C THR A 203 -0.76 -3.01 -2.62
N LEU A 204 0.03 -4.07 -2.73
CA LEU A 204 -0.33 -5.38 -2.17
C LEU A 204 -0.23 -5.43 -0.64
N SER A 205 0.60 -4.58 -0.04
CA SER A 205 0.66 -4.37 1.41
C SER A 205 -0.43 -3.45 1.95
N THR A 206 -1.34 -2.99 1.07
CA THR A 206 -2.48 -2.11 1.38
C THR A 206 -2.07 -0.79 2.05
N ILE A 207 -0.86 -0.30 1.76
CA ILE A 207 -0.38 1.01 2.22
C ILE A 207 -0.95 2.12 1.32
N GLY A 208 -0.85 1.95 0.00
CA GLY A 208 -1.52 2.81 -0.98
C GLY A 208 -1.25 4.31 -0.89
N TYR A 209 0.02 4.74 -0.86
CA TYR A 209 0.37 6.18 -0.76
C TYR A 209 -0.23 7.07 -1.87
N GLY A 210 -0.51 6.51 -3.05
CA GLY A 210 -1.09 7.25 -4.18
C GLY A 210 -0.10 8.16 -4.92
N ASP A 211 1.19 8.04 -4.62
CA ASP A 211 2.31 8.66 -5.33
C ASP A 211 2.51 8.10 -6.75
N PHE A 212 2.16 6.83 -6.95
CA PHE A 212 2.08 6.15 -8.24
C PHE A 212 0.66 5.61 -8.49
N LEU A 213 0.15 5.77 -9.71
CA LEU A 213 -1.22 5.40 -10.14
C LEU A 213 -1.26 4.74 -11.54
#